data_AF-A0A133UHP8-F1
#
_entry.id   AF-A0A133UHP8-F1
#
_cell.length_a   1.000
_cell.length_b   1.000
_cell.length_c   1.000
_cell.angle_alpha   90.00
_cell.angle_beta   90.00
_cell.angle_gamma   90.00
#
_symmetry.space_group_name_H-M   'P 1'
#
loop_
_entity.id
_entity.type
_entity.pdbx_description
1 polymer ?
#
loop_
_entity_poly.entity_id
_entity_poly.type
_entity_poly.pdbx_seq_one_letter_code
_entity_poly.pdbx_strand_id
1 'polypeptide(L)'
;MEIYRLLPGDNCGECGTKTCMGFATKLIGRKGEVDDCPLMTEPEYEEERKELIGLLTPPVRPVKVGKGENAFEIGGEEVIYRHEKTWYNRPPMIIDVDDKMEEKELIERVEKISDYSRIKIGEVLTYNGIAVRAKSGDPFNFKKTVKLVDENTEYPLVLCSFDPEVLESGLEIVSNQNPLIYAANKDNWENVADLAIEHGCPMTISSTDINEIAEISTRSLARGVEDDQIVLDPGTNPLDLRSTTNRLIKLRRAAIEDEFEALRFPLLGIPSTTWMVEESENDAAFMEATTACALVDNSIDALILHSDEVWSLMPTLILRQDLYQDPRNPASVEPEL
;
A
#
# COMPACT_ATOMS: atom_id res chain seq x y z
N MET A 1 26.51 9.19 9.99
CA MET A 1 27.94 8.79 10.10
C MET A 1 28.11 7.29 10.04
N GLU A 2 27.19 6.50 10.62
CA GLU A 2 27.23 5.03 10.57
C GLU A 2 27.12 4.49 9.14
N ILE A 3 26.14 4.93 8.34
CA ILE A 3 26.00 4.54 6.92
C ILE A 3 27.30 4.73 6.13
N TYR A 4 27.98 5.87 6.28
CA TYR A 4 29.25 6.12 5.58
C TYR A 4 30.37 5.16 5.98
N ARG A 5 30.39 4.66 7.23
CA ARG A 5 31.42 3.72 7.70
C ARG A 5 31.30 2.34 7.08
N LEU A 6 30.09 1.98 6.64
CA LEU A 6 29.79 0.71 5.97
C LEU A 6 29.96 0.79 4.45
N LEU A 7 30.29 1.97 3.91
CA LEU A 7 30.59 2.12 2.48
C LEU A 7 32.10 1.88 2.21
N PRO A 8 32.48 1.50 0.98
CA PRO A 8 33.87 1.16 0.64
C PRO A 8 34.88 2.30 0.82
N GLY A 9 34.41 3.56 0.73
CA GLY A 9 35.24 4.75 0.98
C GLY A 9 36.24 5.11 -0.14
N ASP A 10 36.17 4.42 -1.28
CA ASP A 10 37.02 4.56 -2.45
C ASP A 10 36.76 5.85 -3.25
N ASN A 11 35.53 6.37 -3.19
CA ASN A 11 35.06 7.54 -3.94
C ASN A 11 35.26 7.39 -5.47
N CYS A 12 35.05 6.21 -6.05
CA CYS A 12 35.24 5.95 -7.48
C CYS A 12 34.29 6.76 -8.39
N GLY A 13 33.10 7.09 -7.91
CA GLY A 13 32.09 7.82 -8.70
C GLY A 13 31.16 6.94 -9.54
N GLU A 14 31.30 5.61 -9.48
CA GLU A 14 30.55 4.68 -10.32
C GLU A 14 29.05 4.64 -10.02
N CYS A 15 28.65 4.93 -8.77
CA CYS A 15 27.25 5.05 -8.36
C CYS A 15 26.60 6.40 -8.71
N GLY A 16 27.24 7.20 -9.59
CA GLY A 16 26.75 8.51 -10.04
C GLY A 16 26.91 9.64 -9.04
N THR A 17 27.53 9.41 -7.88
CA THR A 17 27.87 10.45 -6.89
C THR A 17 29.38 10.60 -6.75
N LYS A 18 29.89 11.83 -6.64
CA LYS A 18 31.34 12.10 -6.63
C LYS A 18 32.10 11.53 -5.43
N THR A 19 31.40 11.21 -4.34
CA THR A 19 32.00 10.72 -3.10
C THR A 19 31.06 9.72 -2.42
N CYS A 20 31.60 8.76 -1.67
CA CYS A 20 30.81 7.82 -0.87
C CYS A 20 29.96 8.55 0.19
N MET A 21 30.40 9.72 0.67
CA MET A 21 29.57 10.57 1.55
C MET A 21 28.36 11.15 0.81
N GLY A 22 28.54 11.52 -0.46
CA GLY A 22 27.43 11.91 -1.35
C GLY A 22 26.45 10.76 -1.55
N PHE A 23 26.96 9.55 -1.77
CA PHE A 23 26.14 8.34 -1.85
C PHE A 23 25.39 8.04 -0.55
N ALA A 24 26.06 8.10 0.61
CA ALA A 24 25.41 7.94 1.92
C ALA A 24 24.26 8.94 2.11
N THR A 25 24.43 10.19 1.67
CA THR A 25 23.38 11.22 1.73
C THR A 25 22.22 10.90 0.78
N LYS A 26 22.52 10.35 -0.41
CA LYS A 26 21.52 9.87 -1.38
C LYS A 26 20.67 8.74 -0.78
N LEU A 27 21.31 7.77 -0.12
CA LEU A 27 20.65 6.64 0.56
C LEU A 27 19.74 7.10 1.71
N ILE A 28 20.25 7.96 2.61
CA ILE A 28 19.45 8.52 3.73
C ILE A 28 18.21 9.27 3.24
N GLY A 29 18.33 9.92 2.07
CA GLY A 29 17.24 10.63 1.43
C GLY A 29 16.31 9.77 0.58
N ARG A 30 16.48 8.44 0.55
CA ARG A 30 15.76 7.48 -0.32
C ARG A 30 15.83 7.81 -1.80
N LYS A 31 16.96 8.34 -2.25
CA LYS A 31 17.18 8.73 -3.65
C LYS A 31 17.95 7.68 -4.45
N GLY A 32 18.20 6.51 -3.87
CA GLY A 32 18.92 5.38 -4.48
C GLY A 32 18.94 4.18 -3.53
N GLU A 33 19.42 3.07 -4.03
CA GLU A 33 19.52 1.79 -3.32
C GLU A 33 20.98 1.45 -3.00
N VAL A 34 21.20 0.55 -2.05
CA VAL A 34 22.54 0.08 -1.68
C VAL A 34 23.29 -0.49 -2.89
N ASP A 35 22.54 -1.19 -3.73
CA ASP A 35 23.03 -1.91 -4.92
C ASP A 35 23.34 -0.99 -6.09
N ASP A 36 22.98 0.30 -6.01
CA ASP A 36 23.46 1.33 -6.96
C ASP A 36 25.00 1.46 -6.92
N CYS A 37 25.66 0.98 -5.85
CA CYS A 37 27.10 0.94 -5.76
C CYS A 37 27.62 -0.45 -6.18
N PRO A 38 28.31 -0.58 -7.33
CA PRO A 38 28.80 -1.86 -7.81
C PRO A 38 29.67 -2.61 -6.79
N LEU A 39 30.53 -1.90 -6.05
CA LEU A 39 31.37 -2.49 -5.01
C LEU A 39 30.57 -3.14 -3.88
N MET A 40 29.42 -2.57 -3.50
CA MET A 40 28.58 -3.16 -2.45
C MET A 40 28.05 -4.54 -2.85
N THR A 41 27.94 -4.84 -4.16
CA THR A 41 27.50 -6.15 -4.67
C THR A 41 28.62 -7.19 -4.72
N GLU A 42 29.86 -6.80 -4.41
CA GLU A 42 30.98 -7.73 -4.38
C GLU A 42 30.95 -8.59 -3.11
N PRO A 43 31.37 -9.86 -3.17
CA PRO A 43 31.34 -10.76 -2.02
C PRO A 43 32.13 -10.28 -0.80
N GLU A 44 33.10 -9.37 -0.98
CA GLU A 44 33.88 -8.78 0.11
C GLU A 44 33.05 -7.84 1.00
N TYR A 45 32.02 -7.20 0.44
CA TYR A 45 31.18 -6.20 1.12
C TYR A 45 29.79 -6.73 1.51
N GLU A 46 29.57 -8.04 1.43
CA GLU A 46 28.26 -8.67 1.65
C GLU A 46 27.71 -8.40 3.06
N GLU A 47 28.57 -8.41 4.08
CA GLU A 47 28.14 -8.19 5.47
C GLU A 47 27.81 -6.71 5.73
N GLU A 48 28.66 -5.79 5.26
CA GLU A 48 28.39 -4.36 5.31
C GLU A 48 27.14 -4.00 4.51
N ARG A 49 26.93 -4.64 3.36
CA ARG A 49 25.71 -4.49 2.54
C ARG A 49 24.48 -4.87 3.33
N LYS A 50 24.46 -6.04 3.98
CA LYS A 50 23.32 -6.47 4.82
C LYS A 50 23.07 -5.52 5.97
N GLU A 51 24.12 -5.10 6.68
CA GLU A 51 24.00 -4.16 7.79
C GLU A 51 23.44 -2.80 7.31
N LEU A 52 23.92 -2.31 6.17
CA LEU A 52 23.46 -1.06 5.58
C LEU A 52 21.99 -1.15 5.14
N ILE A 53 21.57 -2.26 4.53
CA ILE A 53 20.16 -2.52 4.20
C ILE A 53 19.31 -2.52 5.47
N GLY A 54 19.76 -3.21 6.53
CA GLY A 54 19.06 -3.23 7.82
C GLY A 54 18.87 -1.83 8.42
N LEU A 55 19.92 -0.99 8.42
CA LEU A 55 19.86 0.38 8.94
C LEU A 55 19.01 1.33 8.09
N LEU A 56 18.91 1.07 6.79
CA LEU A 56 18.13 1.89 5.86
C LEU A 56 16.66 1.43 5.77
N THR A 57 16.36 0.22 6.23
CA THR A 57 15.00 -0.30 6.20
C THR A 57 14.12 0.50 7.16
N PRO A 58 13.01 1.09 6.69
CA PRO A 58 12.13 1.85 7.56
C PRO A 58 11.49 0.95 8.63
N PRO A 59 11.14 1.51 9.82
CA PRO A 59 10.42 0.78 10.84
C PRO A 59 9.16 0.08 10.30
N VAL A 60 8.37 0.80 9.49
CA VAL A 60 7.23 0.21 8.77
C VAL A 60 7.75 -0.37 7.46
N ARG A 61 7.57 -1.68 7.26
CA ARG A 61 8.01 -2.37 6.05
C ARG A 61 7.32 -1.79 4.82
N PRO A 62 8.06 -1.45 3.75
CA PRO A 62 7.45 -1.11 2.47
C PRO A 62 6.93 -2.38 1.80
N VAL A 63 5.75 -2.29 1.20
CA VAL A 63 5.15 -3.37 0.40
C VAL A 63 4.81 -2.82 -0.97
N LYS A 64 5.25 -3.51 -2.01
CA LYS A 64 4.96 -3.13 -3.40
C LYS A 64 3.76 -3.90 -3.92
N VAL A 65 2.83 -3.20 -4.54
CA VAL A 65 1.66 -3.77 -5.22
C VAL A 65 1.71 -3.40 -6.69
N GLY A 66 1.55 -4.37 -7.57
CA GLY A 66 1.66 -4.19 -9.00
C GLY A 66 3.07 -4.31 -9.57
N LYS A 67 3.17 -4.14 -10.88
CA LYS A 67 4.43 -4.04 -11.65
C LYS A 67 4.40 -2.86 -12.63
N GLY A 68 5.56 -2.52 -13.17
CA GLY A 68 5.68 -1.44 -14.15
C GLY A 68 5.50 -0.04 -13.54
N GLU A 69 5.09 0.91 -14.39
CA GLU A 69 4.99 2.34 -14.04
C GLU A 69 3.81 2.66 -13.11
N ASN A 70 2.76 1.84 -13.13
CA ASN A 70 1.58 2.01 -12.27
C ASN A 70 1.69 1.26 -10.93
N ALA A 71 2.78 0.51 -10.70
CA ALA A 71 3.03 -0.09 -9.40
C ALA A 71 3.15 0.99 -8.33
N PHE A 72 2.62 0.71 -7.15
CA PHE A 72 2.72 1.62 -6.01
C PHE A 72 3.31 0.89 -4.80
N GLU A 73 3.93 1.66 -3.93
CA GLU A 73 4.48 1.20 -2.66
C GLU A 73 3.65 1.77 -1.52
N ILE A 74 3.35 0.94 -0.52
CA ILE A 74 2.64 1.31 0.70
C ILE A 74 3.52 1.03 1.93
N GLY A 75 3.31 1.79 3.00
CA GLY A 75 4.15 1.74 4.19
C GLY A 75 5.49 2.44 3.97
N GLY A 76 6.57 1.91 4.54
CA GLY A 76 7.86 2.59 4.49
C GLY A 76 7.94 3.83 5.40
N GLU A 77 7.05 4.01 6.36
CA GLU A 77 7.06 5.18 7.24
C GLU A 77 8.12 5.08 8.36
N GLU A 78 8.72 6.22 8.71
CA GLU A 78 9.77 6.33 9.73
C GLU A 78 9.38 7.15 10.95
N VAL A 79 8.40 8.05 10.80
CA VAL A 79 7.99 8.98 11.85
C VAL A 79 6.48 9.02 11.97
N ILE A 80 6.00 9.21 13.20
CA ILE A 80 4.57 9.35 13.45
C ILE A 80 4.09 10.73 13.00
N TYR A 81 4.90 11.77 13.15
CA TYR A 81 4.48 13.11 12.82
C TYR A 81 5.28 13.66 11.64
N ARG A 82 4.57 14.06 10.58
CA ARG A 82 5.19 14.59 9.35
C ARG A 82 6.14 15.76 9.55
N HIS A 83 6.07 16.50 10.66
CA HIS A 83 6.99 17.61 10.92
C HIS A 83 8.37 17.15 11.43
N GLU A 84 8.51 15.89 11.85
CA GLU A 84 9.78 15.28 12.26
C GLU A 84 10.61 14.88 11.03
N LYS A 85 9.96 14.25 10.06
CA LYS A 85 10.50 13.85 8.75
C LYS A 85 9.36 13.76 7.74
N THR A 86 9.68 13.96 6.46
CA THR A 86 8.73 13.78 5.35
C THR A 86 8.13 12.37 5.35
N TRP A 87 6.82 12.27 5.16
CA TRP A 87 6.16 11.03 4.75
C TRP A 87 6.31 10.87 3.24
N TYR A 88 6.72 9.69 2.77
CA TYR A 88 7.13 9.51 1.37
C TYR A 88 6.05 8.83 0.52
N ASN A 89 5.42 7.79 1.05
CA ASN A 89 4.55 6.91 0.27
C ASN A 89 3.09 7.34 0.45
N ARG A 90 2.61 8.18 -0.47
CA ARG A 90 1.23 8.69 -0.47
C ARG A 90 0.23 7.51 -0.56
N PRO A 91 -0.81 7.43 0.31
CA PRO A 91 -1.72 6.30 0.34
C PRO A 91 -2.47 6.16 -0.97
N PRO A 92 -2.35 5.03 -1.70
CA PRO A 92 -3.08 4.78 -2.92
C PRO A 92 -4.59 4.76 -2.64
N MET A 93 -5.34 5.32 -3.58
CA MET A 93 -6.79 5.21 -3.59
C MET A 93 -7.16 4.11 -4.59
N ILE A 94 -7.68 3.02 -4.07
CA ILE A 94 -8.05 1.82 -4.81
C ILE A 94 -9.56 1.80 -4.90
N ILE A 95 -10.11 1.81 -6.12
CA ILE A 95 -11.57 1.87 -6.32
C ILE A 95 -12.09 0.46 -6.59
N ASP A 96 -13.18 0.08 -5.94
CA ASP A 96 -13.72 -1.27 -6.07
C ASP A 96 -14.62 -1.47 -7.30
N VAL A 97 -14.69 -2.73 -7.72
CA VAL A 97 -15.68 -3.31 -8.62
C VAL A 97 -16.10 -4.66 -8.04
N ASP A 98 -17.20 -5.25 -8.53
CA ASP A 98 -17.62 -6.57 -8.04
C ASP A 98 -18.00 -7.54 -9.17
N ASP A 99 -17.83 -8.83 -8.90
CA ASP A 99 -18.06 -9.93 -9.84
C ASP A 99 -19.54 -10.22 -10.15
N LYS A 100 -20.47 -9.38 -9.67
CA LYS A 100 -21.89 -9.39 -10.07
C LYS A 100 -22.25 -8.24 -11.00
N MET A 101 -21.35 -7.29 -11.26
CA MET A 101 -21.57 -6.23 -12.24
C MET A 101 -21.81 -6.82 -13.63
N GLU A 102 -22.68 -6.17 -14.40
CA GLU A 102 -22.87 -6.53 -15.80
C GLU A 102 -21.59 -6.22 -16.58
N GLU A 103 -21.25 -7.05 -17.57
CA GLU A 103 -19.97 -6.96 -18.30
C GLU A 103 -19.71 -5.56 -18.85
N LYS A 104 -20.74 -4.93 -19.43
CA LYS A 104 -20.64 -3.59 -20.00
C LYS A 104 -20.43 -2.52 -18.92
N GLU A 105 -21.18 -2.61 -17.82
CA GLU A 105 -21.09 -1.67 -16.69
C GLU A 105 -19.72 -1.75 -16.01
N LEU A 106 -19.20 -2.96 -15.86
CA LEU A 106 -17.88 -3.22 -15.30
C LEU A 106 -16.78 -2.55 -16.13
N ILE A 107 -16.78 -2.76 -17.46
CA ILE A 107 -15.79 -2.16 -18.36
C ILE A 107 -15.87 -0.63 -18.29
N GLU A 108 -17.08 -0.06 -18.41
CA GLU A 108 -17.29 1.40 -18.33
C GLU A 108 -16.77 1.98 -17.01
N ARG A 109 -16.97 1.26 -15.89
CA ARG A 109 -16.47 1.65 -14.58
C ARG A 109 -14.94 1.58 -14.48
N VAL A 110 -14.33 0.49 -14.97
CA VAL A 110 -12.86 0.30 -14.99
C VAL A 110 -12.17 1.39 -15.82
N GLU A 111 -12.71 1.70 -17.00
CA GLU A 111 -12.20 2.77 -17.86
C GLU A 111 -12.33 4.13 -17.17
N LYS A 112 -13.50 4.44 -16.57
CA LYS A 112 -13.72 5.69 -15.83
C LYS A 112 -12.74 5.87 -14.66
N ILE A 113 -12.38 4.79 -13.97
CA ILE A 113 -11.39 4.81 -12.88
C ILE A 113 -9.98 5.05 -13.45
N SER A 114 -9.61 4.31 -14.50
CA SER A 114 -8.28 4.37 -15.13
C SER A 114 -7.99 5.73 -15.75
N ASP A 115 -8.97 6.32 -16.43
CA ASP A 115 -8.84 7.59 -17.15
C ASP A 115 -8.92 8.83 -16.25
N TYR A 116 -9.27 8.64 -14.96
CA TYR A 116 -9.45 9.75 -14.05
C TYR A 116 -8.12 10.45 -13.76
N SER A 117 -8.05 11.74 -14.10
CA SER A 117 -6.94 12.61 -13.71
C SER A 117 -7.37 14.05 -13.46
N ARG A 118 -6.69 14.72 -12.52
CA ARG A 118 -6.82 16.15 -12.25
C ARG A 118 -5.46 16.75 -11.97
N ILE A 119 -5.21 17.97 -12.45
CA ILE A 119 -3.95 18.68 -12.16
C ILE A 119 -4.18 19.62 -10.98
N LYS A 120 -3.34 19.50 -9.94
CA LYS A 120 -3.28 20.47 -8.83
C LYS A 120 -1.82 20.80 -8.55
N ILE A 121 -1.47 22.08 -8.66
CA ILE A 121 -0.12 22.61 -8.38
C ILE A 121 0.95 21.87 -9.21
N GLY A 122 0.69 21.70 -10.51
CA GLY A 122 1.62 21.05 -11.44
C GLY A 122 1.74 19.53 -11.30
N GLU A 123 1.07 18.91 -10.34
CA GLU A 123 1.04 17.45 -10.16
C GLU A 123 -0.25 16.86 -10.71
N VAL A 124 -0.14 15.68 -11.33
CA VAL A 124 -1.28 14.88 -11.79
C VAL A 124 -1.77 14.02 -10.63
N LEU A 125 -3.03 14.20 -10.26
CA LEU A 125 -3.75 13.41 -9.27
C LEU A 125 -4.61 12.36 -9.98
N THR A 126 -4.31 11.09 -9.74
CA THR A 126 -5.02 9.92 -10.26
C THR A 126 -5.48 9.02 -9.12
N TYR A 127 -6.26 7.98 -9.44
CA TYR A 127 -6.37 6.80 -8.58
C TYR A 127 -5.16 5.89 -8.81
N ASN A 128 -5.10 4.76 -8.10
CA ASN A 128 -3.89 3.94 -8.07
C ASN A 128 -4.12 2.45 -8.30
N GLY A 129 -5.34 1.95 -8.13
CA GLY A 129 -5.61 0.52 -8.18
C GLY A 129 -7.08 0.21 -8.32
N ILE A 130 -7.39 -1.04 -8.64
CA ILE A 130 -8.76 -1.56 -8.68
C ILE A 130 -8.89 -2.76 -7.74
N ALA A 131 -9.87 -2.73 -6.85
CA ALA A 131 -10.20 -3.86 -5.98
C ALA A 131 -11.35 -4.67 -6.56
N VAL A 132 -11.10 -5.93 -6.95
CA VAL A 132 -12.12 -6.82 -7.48
C VAL A 132 -12.72 -7.63 -6.33
N ARG A 133 -14.01 -7.41 -6.02
CA ARG A 133 -14.72 -8.11 -4.94
C ARG A 133 -15.46 -9.35 -5.42
N ALA A 134 -15.24 -10.46 -4.74
CA ALA A 134 -15.94 -11.72 -4.93
C ALA A 134 -17.33 -11.74 -4.28
N LYS A 135 -18.25 -10.88 -4.74
CA LYS A 135 -19.62 -10.78 -4.20
C LYS A 135 -20.48 -11.99 -4.57
N SER A 136 -20.11 -12.75 -5.60
CA SER A 136 -20.74 -14.01 -6.00
C SER A 136 -20.30 -15.18 -5.15
N GLY A 137 -19.07 -15.17 -4.64
CA GLY A 137 -18.44 -16.32 -3.97
C GLY A 137 -18.17 -17.49 -4.91
N ASP A 138 -18.20 -17.27 -6.23
CA ASP A 138 -18.00 -18.29 -7.25
C ASP A 138 -16.63 -18.09 -7.94
N PRO A 139 -15.69 -19.06 -7.85
CA PRO A 139 -14.37 -18.95 -8.47
C PRO A 139 -14.41 -18.73 -9.99
N PHE A 140 -15.39 -19.29 -10.71
CA PHE A 140 -15.50 -19.09 -12.15
C PHE A 140 -15.90 -17.66 -12.51
N ASN A 141 -16.90 -17.10 -11.82
CA ASN A 141 -17.31 -15.71 -12.03
C ASN A 141 -16.19 -14.74 -11.65
N PHE A 142 -15.56 -14.97 -10.49
CA PHE A 142 -14.46 -14.13 -10.02
C PHE A 142 -13.29 -14.13 -11.00
N LYS A 143 -12.84 -15.30 -11.46
CA LYS A 143 -11.79 -15.44 -12.47
C LYS A 143 -12.14 -14.71 -13.78
N LYS A 144 -13.39 -14.82 -14.25
CA LYS A 144 -13.86 -14.11 -15.44
C LYS A 144 -13.76 -12.59 -15.25
N THR A 145 -14.24 -12.09 -14.10
CA THR A 145 -14.21 -10.67 -13.77
C THR A 145 -12.78 -10.14 -13.65
N VAL A 146 -11.90 -10.84 -12.91
CA VAL A 146 -10.48 -10.46 -12.77
C VAL A 146 -9.81 -10.35 -14.13
N LYS A 147 -10.01 -11.34 -15.00
CA LYS A 147 -9.49 -11.32 -16.37
C LYS A 147 -10.00 -10.10 -17.15
N LEU A 148 -11.29 -9.81 -17.07
CA LEU A 148 -11.86 -8.69 -17.80
C LEU A 148 -11.34 -7.35 -17.29
N VAL A 149 -11.14 -7.21 -15.97
CA VAL A 149 -10.54 -6.01 -15.38
C VAL A 149 -9.10 -5.84 -15.86
N ASP A 150 -8.28 -6.90 -15.77
CA ASP A 150 -6.87 -6.91 -16.22
C ASP A 150 -6.71 -6.55 -17.71
N GLU A 151 -7.64 -7.00 -18.57
CA GLU A 151 -7.64 -6.67 -20.00
C GLU A 151 -7.99 -5.20 -20.31
N ASN A 152 -8.54 -4.45 -19.34
CA ASN A 152 -9.07 -3.09 -19.54
C ASN A 152 -8.42 -2.03 -18.61
N THR A 153 -7.36 -2.36 -17.88
CA THR A 153 -6.60 -1.39 -17.08
C THR A 153 -5.14 -1.76 -16.99
N GLU A 154 -4.28 -0.77 -16.78
CA GLU A 154 -2.88 -0.98 -16.40
C GLU A 154 -2.65 -0.77 -14.89
N TYR A 155 -3.73 -0.52 -14.12
CA TYR A 155 -3.64 -0.35 -12.68
C TYR A 155 -3.43 -1.69 -11.95
N PRO A 156 -2.62 -1.69 -10.87
CA PRO A 156 -2.50 -2.84 -9.98
C PRO A 156 -3.86 -3.27 -9.40
N LEU A 157 -4.02 -4.58 -9.22
CA LEU A 157 -5.25 -5.17 -8.71
C LEU A 157 -5.14 -5.60 -7.24
N VAL A 158 -6.26 -5.52 -6.55
CA VAL A 158 -6.49 -6.16 -5.25
C VAL A 158 -7.56 -7.22 -5.43
N LEU A 159 -7.27 -8.47 -5.06
CA LEU A 159 -8.20 -9.59 -5.15
C LEU A 159 -8.90 -9.75 -3.79
N CYS A 160 -10.21 -9.49 -3.72
CA CYS A 160 -10.95 -9.40 -2.46
C CYS A 160 -11.92 -10.58 -2.25
N SER A 161 -11.53 -11.55 -1.42
CA SER A 161 -12.32 -12.67 -0.93
C SER A 161 -11.75 -13.24 0.38
N PHE A 162 -12.59 -13.85 1.22
CA PHE A 162 -12.13 -14.71 2.34
C PHE A 162 -12.07 -16.20 1.95
N ASP A 163 -12.46 -16.56 0.73
CA ASP A 163 -12.40 -17.93 0.22
C ASP A 163 -11.09 -18.13 -0.58
N PRO A 164 -10.17 -19.01 -0.13
CA PRO A 164 -8.92 -19.29 -0.83
C PRO A 164 -9.11 -19.81 -2.26
N GLU A 165 -10.14 -20.63 -2.53
CA GLU A 165 -10.37 -21.17 -3.88
C GLU A 165 -10.74 -20.04 -4.86
N VAL A 166 -11.50 -19.06 -4.38
CA VAL A 166 -11.83 -17.86 -5.15
C VAL A 166 -10.58 -17.01 -5.40
N LEU A 167 -9.75 -16.78 -4.38
CA LEU A 167 -8.51 -16.01 -4.52
C LEU A 167 -7.56 -16.67 -5.53
N GLU A 168 -7.35 -17.98 -5.42
CA GLU A 168 -6.51 -18.78 -6.32
C GLU A 168 -6.98 -18.62 -7.78
N SER A 169 -8.28 -18.70 -8.02
CA SER A 169 -8.83 -18.54 -9.39
C SER A 169 -8.51 -17.20 -10.05
N GLY A 170 -8.38 -16.12 -9.26
CA GLY A 170 -7.93 -14.81 -9.72
C GLY A 170 -6.41 -14.75 -9.91
N LEU A 171 -5.65 -15.33 -8.98
CA LEU A 171 -4.18 -15.40 -9.04
C LEU A 171 -3.68 -16.19 -10.26
N GLU A 172 -4.42 -17.20 -10.72
CA GLU A 172 -4.13 -17.90 -11.98
C GLU A 172 -4.08 -16.97 -13.21
N ILE A 173 -4.75 -15.81 -13.15
CA ILE A 173 -4.75 -14.81 -14.21
C ILE A 173 -3.65 -13.78 -14.00
N VAL A 174 -3.55 -13.22 -12.79
CA VAL A 174 -2.80 -11.98 -12.55
C VAL A 174 -1.64 -12.11 -11.56
N SER A 175 -1.28 -13.31 -11.07
CA SER A 175 -0.15 -13.49 -10.13
C SER A 175 1.16 -12.89 -10.66
N ASN A 176 1.40 -12.95 -11.97
CA ASN A 176 2.56 -12.33 -12.60
C ASN A 176 2.55 -10.79 -12.54
N GLN A 177 1.43 -10.15 -12.19
CA GLN A 177 1.29 -8.70 -12.00
C GLN A 177 1.48 -8.25 -10.53
N ASN A 178 1.79 -9.16 -9.60
CA ASN A 178 1.98 -8.86 -8.18
C ASN A 178 0.74 -8.16 -7.53
N PRO A 179 -0.47 -8.76 -7.62
CA PRO A 179 -1.67 -8.22 -6.99
C PRO A 179 -1.60 -8.33 -5.47
N LEU A 180 -2.36 -7.48 -4.76
CA LEU A 180 -2.58 -7.65 -3.32
C LEU A 180 -3.71 -8.64 -3.06
N ILE A 181 -3.45 -9.65 -2.24
CA ILE A 181 -4.44 -10.64 -1.81
C ILE A 181 -5.15 -10.12 -0.56
N TYR A 182 -6.46 -9.94 -0.64
CA TYR A 182 -7.31 -9.55 0.48
C TYR A 182 -8.36 -10.65 0.70
N ALA A 183 -8.42 -11.39 1.80
CA ALA A 183 -7.56 -11.33 2.98
C ALA A 183 -7.50 -12.65 3.78
N ALA A 184 -6.42 -12.78 4.55
CA ALA A 184 -6.28 -13.76 5.62
C ALA A 184 -6.98 -13.30 6.90
N ASN A 185 -7.65 -14.21 7.57
CA ASN A 185 -8.25 -14.09 8.89
C ASN A 185 -7.92 -15.36 9.71
N LYS A 186 -8.35 -15.42 10.96
CA LYS A 186 -8.06 -16.57 11.85
C LYS A 186 -8.46 -17.94 11.29
N ASP A 187 -9.45 -18.00 10.40
CA ASP A 187 -10.05 -19.24 9.92
C ASP A 187 -9.37 -19.74 8.62
N ASN A 188 -8.77 -18.85 7.82
CA ASN A 188 -8.22 -19.18 6.49
C ASN A 188 -6.73 -18.82 6.29
N TRP A 189 -6.06 -18.23 7.29
CA TRP A 189 -4.73 -17.62 7.09
C TRP A 189 -3.67 -18.59 6.55
N GLU A 190 -3.72 -19.89 6.90
CA GLU A 190 -2.75 -20.88 6.40
C GLU A 190 -2.82 -21.02 4.88
N ASN A 191 -4.04 -21.14 4.34
CA ASN A 191 -4.26 -21.26 2.90
C ASN A 191 -3.91 -19.97 2.16
N VAL A 192 -4.27 -18.82 2.72
CA VAL A 192 -3.93 -17.52 2.08
C VAL A 192 -2.42 -17.27 2.11
N ALA A 193 -1.73 -17.65 3.19
CA ALA A 193 -0.27 -17.57 3.26
C ALA A 193 0.40 -18.51 2.25
N ASP A 194 -0.12 -19.73 2.06
CA ASP A 194 0.38 -20.65 1.04
C ASP A 194 0.24 -20.05 -0.37
N LEU A 195 -0.90 -19.42 -0.70
CA LEU A 195 -1.10 -18.71 -1.96
C LEU A 195 -0.11 -17.54 -2.14
N ALA A 196 0.10 -16.74 -1.08
CA ALA A 196 1.04 -15.63 -1.10
C ALA A 196 2.48 -16.09 -1.41
N ILE A 197 2.91 -17.18 -0.76
CA ILE A 197 4.24 -17.77 -0.96
C ILE A 197 4.36 -18.37 -2.36
N GLU A 198 3.37 -19.15 -2.80
CA GLU A 198 3.38 -19.82 -4.11
C GLU A 198 3.47 -18.82 -5.26
N HIS A 199 2.73 -17.72 -5.16
CA HIS A 199 2.66 -16.71 -6.22
C HIS A 199 3.60 -15.52 -6.01
N GLY A 200 4.29 -15.44 -4.87
CA GLY A 200 5.15 -14.31 -4.50
C GLY A 200 4.39 -12.98 -4.49
N CYS A 201 3.17 -12.98 -3.95
CA CYS A 201 2.27 -11.83 -3.95
C CYS A 201 1.98 -11.35 -2.51
N PRO A 202 1.84 -10.04 -2.28
CA PRO A 202 1.51 -9.53 -0.95
C PRO A 202 0.12 -9.96 -0.52
N MET A 203 -0.04 -10.17 0.79
CA MET A 203 -1.29 -10.56 1.43
C MET A 203 -1.69 -9.61 2.56
N THR A 204 -3.00 -9.44 2.73
CA THR A 204 -3.58 -8.67 3.83
C THR A 204 -4.02 -9.60 4.95
N ILE A 205 -3.67 -9.26 6.19
CA ILE A 205 -4.20 -9.86 7.42
C ILE A 205 -5.30 -8.95 7.96
N SER A 206 -6.54 -9.45 8.00
CA SER A 206 -7.73 -8.70 8.39
C SER A 206 -8.27 -9.20 9.73
N SER A 207 -8.28 -8.33 10.75
CA SER A 207 -8.99 -8.58 12.01
C SER A 207 -9.25 -7.27 12.76
N THR A 208 -10.26 -7.23 13.62
CA THR A 208 -10.48 -6.08 14.53
C THR A 208 -9.75 -6.24 15.86
N ASP A 209 -9.15 -7.41 16.13
CA ASP A 209 -8.33 -7.68 17.30
C ASP A 209 -6.84 -7.63 16.93
N ILE A 210 -6.11 -6.67 17.53
CA ILE A 210 -4.67 -6.50 17.29
C ILE A 210 -3.86 -7.73 17.72
N ASN A 211 -4.31 -8.49 18.72
CA ASN A 211 -3.62 -9.71 19.13
C ASN A 211 -3.75 -10.80 18.08
N GLU A 212 -4.92 -10.91 17.44
CA GLU A 212 -5.15 -11.85 16.34
C GLU A 212 -4.29 -11.47 15.12
N ILE A 213 -4.19 -10.18 14.79
CA ILE A 213 -3.27 -9.69 13.75
C ILE A 213 -1.83 -10.10 14.07
N ALA A 214 -1.36 -9.84 15.29
CA ALA A 214 -0.01 -10.17 15.71
C ALA A 214 0.26 -11.69 15.65
N GLU A 215 -0.70 -12.52 16.05
CA GLU A 215 -0.59 -13.98 15.98
C GLU A 215 -0.48 -14.45 14.53
N ILE A 216 -1.41 -14.03 13.67
CA ILE A 216 -1.43 -14.42 12.25
C ILE A 216 -0.16 -13.94 11.55
N SER A 217 0.28 -12.70 11.81
CA SER A 217 1.52 -12.17 11.22
C SER A 217 2.73 -12.99 11.64
N THR A 218 2.89 -13.25 12.94
CA THR A 218 4.01 -14.05 13.45
C THR A 218 4.04 -15.44 12.81
N ARG A 219 2.87 -16.08 12.69
CA ARG A 219 2.75 -17.41 12.10
C ARG A 219 2.97 -17.39 10.58
N SER A 220 2.57 -16.32 9.88
CA SER A 220 2.79 -16.14 8.44
C SER A 220 4.27 -15.97 8.13
N LEU A 221 4.99 -15.12 8.89
CA LEU A 221 6.44 -14.98 8.79
C LEU A 221 7.16 -16.32 9.03
N ALA A 222 6.78 -17.03 10.10
CA ALA A 222 7.36 -18.33 10.43
C ALA A 222 7.07 -19.41 9.37
N ARG A 223 5.99 -19.25 8.59
CA ARG A 223 5.62 -20.12 7.48
C ARG A 223 6.39 -19.80 6.19
N GLY A 224 6.99 -18.62 6.10
CA GLY A 224 7.83 -18.19 4.98
C GLY A 224 7.25 -17.07 4.12
N VAL A 225 6.17 -16.41 4.55
CA VAL A 225 5.73 -15.15 3.94
C VAL A 225 6.81 -14.10 4.20
N GLU A 226 7.28 -13.42 3.16
CA GLU A 226 8.31 -12.39 3.29
C GLU A 226 7.75 -11.15 3.98
N ASP A 227 8.60 -10.39 4.68
CA ASP A 227 8.14 -9.26 5.49
C ASP A 227 7.76 -8.03 4.64
N ASP A 228 8.16 -7.99 3.37
CA ASP A 228 7.69 -7.06 2.34
C ASP A 228 6.43 -7.55 1.60
N GLN A 229 5.78 -8.61 2.09
CA GLN A 229 4.54 -9.19 1.54
C GLN A 229 3.35 -9.13 2.51
N ILE A 230 3.48 -8.51 3.69
CA ILE A 230 2.39 -8.46 4.67
C ILE A 230 1.79 -7.05 4.75
N VAL A 231 0.45 -6.96 4.72
CA VAL A 231 -0.35 -5.75 4.94
C VAL A 231 -1.37 -6.03 6.05
N LEU A 232 -1.72 -5.04 6.88
CA LEU A 232 -2.66 -5.21 8.00
C LEU A 232 -3.93 -4.41 7.76
N ASP A 233 -5.08 -5.06 7.85
CA ASP A 233 -6.40 -4.42 7.92
C ASP A 233 -6.95 -4.57 9.35
N PRO A 234 -6.89 -3.52 10.18
CA PRO A 234 -7.47 -3.53 11.52
C PRO A 234 -8.99 -3.37 11.56
N GLY A 235 -9.66 -3.41 10.40
CA GLY A 235 -11.08 -3.19 10.22
C GLY A 235 -11.47 -1.71 10.30
N THR A 236 -12.20 -1.25 9.29
CA THR A 236 -12.79 0.10 9.25
C THR A 236 -14.25 0.04 9.68
N ASN A 237 -14.55 0.55 10.88
CA ASN A 237 -15.93 0.70 11.36
C ASN A 237 -16.41 2.14 11.14
N PRO A 238 -17.31 2.39 10.18
CA PRO A 238 -17.79 3.74 9.88
C PRO A 238 -18.68 4.30 10.99
N LEU A 239 -19.40 3.44 11.73
CA LEU A 239 -20.27 3.85 12.84
C LEU A 239 -19.49 4.14 14.14
N ASP A 240 -18.22 3.73 14.21
CA ASP A 240 -17.33 3.97 15.35
C ASP A 240 -15.91 4.25 14.87
N LEU A 241 -15.74 5.38 14.19
CA LEU A 241 -14.43 5.85 13.74
C LEU A 241 -13.43 6.02 14.89
N ARG A 242 -13.90 6.29 16.11
CA ARG A 242 -13.02 6.40 17.29
C ARG A 242 -12.28 5.09 17.54
N SER A 243 -12.95 3.94 17.52
CA SER A 243 -12.26 2.67 17.72
C SER A 243 -11.32 2.34 16.57
N THR A 244 -11.71 2.65 15.33
CA THR A 244 -10.86 2.51 14.14
C THR A 244 -9.57 3.33 14.28
N THR A 245 -9.67 4.62 14.56
CA THR A 245 -8.51 5.51 14.79
C THR A 245 -7.64 5.02 15.94
N ASN A 246 -8.23 4.57 17.05
CA ASN A 246 -7.46 4.03 18.17
C ASN A 246 -6.65 2.78 17.80
N ARG A 247 -7.16 1.91 16.91
CA ARG A 247 -6.41 0.75 16.42
C ARG A 247 -5.25 1.19 15.52
N LEU A 248 -5.49 2.12 14.59
CA LEU A 248 -4.46 2.67 13.70
C LEU A 248 -3.31 3.30 14.49
N ILE A 249 -3.61 4.15 15.47
CA ILE A 249 -2.59 4.79 16.31
C ILE A 249 -1.76 3.74 17.06
N LYS A 250 -2.40 2.72 17.63
CA LYS A 250 -1.68 1.64 18.35
C LYS A 250 -0.75 0.87 17.42
N LEU A 251 -1.22 0.49 16.24
CA LEU A 251 -0.42 -0.23 15.25
C LEU A 251 0.75 0.62 14.76
N ARG A 252 0.50 1.89 14.44
CA ARG A 252 1.57 2.79 13.98
C ARG A 252 2.65 3.00 15.04
N ARG A 253 2.27 3.15 16.31
CA ARG A 253 3.21 3.25 17.43
C ARG A 253 3.98 1.95 17.65
N ALA A 254 3.30 0.81 17.61
CA ALA A 254 3.96 -0.50 17.71
C ALA A 254 5.00 -0.69 16.58
N ALA A 255 4.70 -0.22 15.37
CA ALA A 255 5.60 -0.31 14.24
C ALA A 255 6.82 0.63 14.35
N ILE A 256 6.60 1.89 14.76
CA ILE A 256 7.64 2.93 14.71
C ILE A 256 8.37 3.11 16.04
N GLU A 257 7.67 3.14 17.17
CA GLU A 257 8.27 3.39 18.49
C GLU A 257 8.81 2.10 19.12
N ASP A 258 8.06 0.99 18.99
CA ASP A 258 8.43 -0.29 19.60
C ASP A 258 9.16 -1.22 18.62
N GLU A 259 9.17 -0.90 17.32
CA GLU A 259 9.69 -1.75 16.23
C GLU A 259 9.22 -3.22 16.34
N PHE A 260 7.96 -3.41 16.74
CA PHE A 260 7.42 -4.72 17.03
C PHE A 260 7.21 -5.52 15.75
N GLU A 261 8.09 -6.50 15.53
CA GLU A 261 8.21 -7.33 14.31
C GLU A 261 6.87 -7.80 13.73
N ALA A 262 5.93 -8.24 14.57
CA ALA A 262 4.67 -8.80 14.11
C ALA A 262 3.65 -7.75 13.64
N LEU A 263 3.89 -6.46 13.89
CA LEU A 263 2.94 -5.38 13.58
C LEU A 263 3.58 -4.23 12.78
N ARG A 264 4.81 -4.40 12.29
CA ARG A 264 5.57 -3.36 11.60
C ARG A 264 5.25 -3.23 10.10
N PHE A 265 4.00 -3.51 9.72
CA PHE A 265 3.56 -3.63 8.33
C PHE A 265 2.60 -2.50 7.93
N PRO A 266 2.41 -2.25 6.63
CA PRO A 266 1.48 -1.22 6.16
C PRO A 266 0.04 -1.47 6.60
N LEU A 267 -0.73 -0.40 6.75
CA LEU A 267 -2.11 -0.40 7.19
C LEU A 267 -3.07 -0.13 6.01
N LEU A 268 -4.00 -1.03 5.77
CA LEU A 268 -5.07 -0.89 4.79
C LEU A 268 -6.37 -0.44 5.46
N GLY A 269 -7.00 0.61 4.91
CA GLY A 269 -8.30 1.11 5.34
C GLY A 269 -9.37 0.84 4.28
N ILE A 270 -10.60 0.60 4.71
CA ILE A 270 -11.71 0.27 3.81
C ILE A 270 -12.90 1.19 4.09
N PRO A 271 -12.82 2.49 3.72
CA PRO A 271 -13.95 3.41 3.80
C PRO A 271 -15.21 2.91 3.08
N SER A 272 -15.07 2.05 2.06
CA SER A 272 -16.22 1.50 1.33
C SER A 272 -17.19 0.70 2.21
N THR A 273 -16.84 0.36 3.45
CA THR A 273 -17.78 -0.23 4.42
C THR A 273 -18.94 0.71 4.79
N THR A 274 -18.85 2.02 4.53
CA THR A 274 -19.97 2.96 4.72
C THR A 274 -21.19 2.58 3.88
N TRP A 275 -20.96 2.02 2.68
CA TRP A 275 -21.99 1.55 1.76
C TRP A 275 -22.72 0.30 2.25
N MET A 276 -22.26 -0.32 3.35
CA MET A 276 -22.96 -1.41 4.02
C MET A 276 -23.89 -0.94 5.14
N VAL A 277 -23.77 0.31 5.58
CA VAL A 277 -24.53 0.85 6.72
C VAL A 277 -25.45 2.00 6.34
N GLU A 278 -25.13 2.73 5.27
CA GLU A 278 -25.95 3.82 4.73
C GLU A 278 -26.84 3.31 3.58
N GLU A 279 -28.11 3.71 3.57
CA GLU A 279 -29.07 3.32 2.54
C GLU A 279 -29.06 4.26 1.32
N SER A 280 -28.69 5.52 1.54
CA SER A 280 -28.67 6.58 0.54
C SER A 280 -27.28 6.68 -0.07
N GLU A 281 -27.18 6.61 -1.40
CA GLU A 281 -25.91 6.68 -2.12
C GLU A 281 -25.13 7.98 -1.81
N ASN A 282 -25.85 9.11 -1.67
CA ASN A 282 -25.24 10.39 -1.34
C ASN A 282 -24.69 10.41 0.09
N ASP A 283 -25.43 9.82 1.05
CA ASP A 283 -25.00 9.77 2.45
C ASP A 283 -23.83 8.79 2.62
N ALA A 284 -23.89 7.64 1.92
CA ALA A 284 -22.79 6.66 1.86
C ALA A 284 -21.51 7.28 1.27
N ALA A 285 -21.62 8.00 0.14
CA ALA A 285 -20.49 8.67 -0.51
C ALA A 285 -19.92 9.82 0.35
N PHE A 286 -20.77 10.60 1.02
CA PHE A 286 -20.33 11.63 1.95
C PHE A 286 -19.61 11.03 3.17
N MET A 287 -20.17 9.98 3.75
CA MET A 287 -19.59 9.27 4.88
C MET A 287 -18.28 8.58 4.50
N GLU A 288 -18.19 8.04 3.29
CA GLU A 288 -16.98 7.46 2.73
C GLU A 288 -15.87 8.51 2.63
N ALA A 289 -16.16 9.66 2.04
CA ALA A 289 -15.21 10.77 1.89
C ALA A 289 -14.66 11.23 3.25
N THR A 290 -15.54 11.42 4.22
CA THR A 290 -15.16 11.85 5.58
C THR A 290 -14.36 10.77 6.32
N THR A 291 -14.74 9.50 6.19
CA THR A 291 -14.01 8.36 6.74
C THR A 291 -12.63 8.27 6.11
N ALA A 292 -12.53 8.30 4.78
CA ALA A 292 -11.27 8.24 4.04
C ALA A 292 -10.31 9.35 4.49
N CYS A 293 -10.77 10.60 4.55
CA CYS A 293 -9.95 11.71 5.04
C CYS A 293 -9.46 11.49 6.48
N ALA A 294 -10.34 11.01 7.37
CA ALA A 294 -9.96 10.69 8.74
C ALA A 294 -8.91 9.56 8.81
N LEU A 295 -8.97 8.55 7.93
CA LEU A 295 -7.96 7.50 7.88
C LEU A 295 -6.60 8.03 7.35
N VAL A 296 -6.60 8.88 6.31
CA VAL A 296 -5.37 9.52 5.80
C VAL A 296 -4.70 10.37 6.89
N ASP A 297 -5.47 11.15 7.65
CA ASP A 297 -4.96 11.95 8.77
C ASP A 297 -4.36 11.08 9.90
N ASN A 298 -4.74 9.80 9.99
CA ASN A 298 -4.33 8.88 11.04
C ASN A 298 -3.43 7.75 10.51
N SER A 299 -2.57 8.08 9.55
CA SER A 299 -1.48 7.24 9.07
C SER A 299 -1.97 5.92 8.45
N ILE A 300 -3.03 5.93 7.66
CA ILE A 300 -3.32 4.78 6.79
C ILE A 300 -2.33 4.76 5.62
N ASP A 301 -1.95 3.57 5.16
CA ASP A 301 -1.02 3.41 4.04
C ASP A 301 -1.72 3.10 2.72
N ALA A 302 -2.99 2.69 2.73
CA ALA A 302 -3.81 2.44 1.54
C ALA A 302 -5.31 2.53 1.84
N LEU A 303 -6.12 2.80 0.81
CA LEU A 303 -7.58 2.91 0.94
C LEU A 303 -8.32 2.12 -0.16
N ILE A 304 -9.35 1.36 0.22
CA ILE A 304 -10.34 0.80 -0.71
C ILE A 304 -11.65 1.59 -0.62
N LEU A 305 -12.10 2.13 -1.74
CA LEU A 305 -13.25 3.04 -1.88
C LEU A 305 -14.27 2.48 -2.88
N HIS A 306 -15.53 2.90 -2.78
CA HIS A 306 -16.63 2.48 -3.65
C HIS A 306 -17.28 3.61 -4.45
N SER A 307 -17.35 4.83 -3.93
CA SER A 307 -17.97 5.94 -4.66
C SER A 307 -17.31 6.12 -6.03
N ASP A 308 -18.11 6.51 -7.02
CA ASP A 308 -17.65 6.93 -8.35
C ASP A 308 -17.95 8.41 -8.62
N GLU A 309 -18.30 9.14 -7.56
CA GLU A 309 -18.62 10.55 -7.57
C GLU A 309 -17.36 11.39 -7.34
N VAL A 310 -17.08 12.30 -8.27
CA VAL A 310 -15.86 13.11 -8.19
C VAL A 310 -15.86 14.00 -6.94
N TRP A 311 -17.02 14.48 -6.51
CA TRP A 311 -17.13 15.36 -5.34
C TRP A 311 -16.84 14.64 -4.01
N SER A 312 -17.01 13.32 -3.94
CA SER A 312 -16.71 12.53 -2.73
C SER A 312 -15.24 12.10 -2.70
N LEU A 313 -14.65 11.78 -3.85
CA LEU A 313 -13.27 11.29 -3.94
C LEU A 313 -12.20 12.41 -3.95
N MET A 314 -12.55 13.59 -4.50
CA MET A 314 -11.61 14.71 -4.61
C MET A 314 -11.04 15.22 -3.28
N PRO A 315 -11.82 15.35 -2.19
CA PRO A 315 -11.30 15.75 -0.90
C PRO A 315 -10.13 14.87 -0.43
N THR A 316 -10.24 13.55 -0.55
CA THR A 316 -9.18 12.61 -0.15
C THR A 316 -7.96 12.73 -1.05
N LEU A 317 -8.14 12.86 -2.38
CA LEU A 317 -7.05 13.09 -3.33
C LEU A 317 -6.22 14.35 -2.99
N ILE A 318 -6.91 15.44 -2.64
CA ILE A 318 -6.28 16.71 -2.29
C ILE A 318 -5.58 16.59 -0.93
N LEU A 319 -6.25 16.01 0.08
CA LEU A 319 -5.71 15.89 1.43
C LEU A 319 -4.43 15.07 1.46
N ARG A 320 -4.41 13.91 0.78
CA ARG A 320 -3.19 13.08 0.70
C ARG A 320 -2.05 13.78 -0.05
N GLN A 321 -2.35 14.64 -1.03
CA GLN A 321 -1.32 15.46 -1.68
C GLN A 321 -0.69 16.44 -0.68
N ASP A 322 -1.54 17.16 0.07
CA ASP A 322 -1.10 18.21 0.98
C ASP A 322 -0.33 17.65 2.20
N LEU A 323 -0.76 16.51 2.74
CA LEU A 323 -0.10 15.86 3.88
C LEU A 323 1.26 15.27 3.52
N TYR A 324 1.38 14.66 2.34
CA TYR A 324 2.61 13.99 1.90
C TYR A 324 3.60 14.93 1.20
N GLN A 325 3.28 16.22 1.13
CA GLN A 325 4.25 17.21 0.73
C GLN A 325 5.41 17.30 1.74
N ASP A 326 6.66 17.40 1.27
CA ASP A 326 7.82 17.62 2.14
C ASP A 326 7.66 18.93 2.93
N PRO A 327 7.53 18.89 4.27
CA PRO A 327 7.34 20.08 5.10
C PRO A 327 8.52 21.06 5.03
N ARG A 328 9.70 20.63 4.57
CA ARG A 328 10.89 21.47 4.40
C ARG A 328 10.89 22.23 3.08
N ASN A 329 10.08 21.78 2.12
CA ASN A 329 10.01 22.30 0.75
C ASN A 329 8.56 22.67 0.39
N PRO A 330 8.07 23.83 0.85
CA PRO A 330 6.72 24.28 0.54
C PRO A 330 6.53 24.48 -0.97
N ALA A 331 5.30 24.30 -1.45
CA ALA A 331 5.00 24.32 -2.88
C ALA A 331 5.19 25.75 -3.38
N SER A 332 5.99 25.91 -4.43
CA SER A 332 6.15 27.18 -5.13
C SER A 332 5.55 27.05 -6.51
N VAL A 333 4.73 28.02 -6.90
CA VAL A 333 4.26 28.14 -8.29
C VAL A 333 5.35 28.85 -9.08
N GLU A 334 5.59 28.44 -10.33
CA GLU A 334 6.39 29.25 -11.24
C GLU A 334 5.73 30.63 -11.37
N PRO A 335 6.48 31.73 -11.18
CA PRO A 335 5.93 33.07 -11.27
C PRO A 335 5.65 33.40 -12.74
N GLU A 336 4.50 32.96 -13.25
CA GLU A 336 3.94 33.42 -14.52
C GLU A 336 2.86 34.49 -14.24
N LEU A 337 2.87 35.54 -15.06
CA LEU A 337 2.04 36.76 -14.94
C LEU A 337 0.70 36.61 -15.65
#